data_AF-A0A942FIK1-F1
#
_entry.id   AF-A0A942FIK1-F1
#
_cell.length_a   1.000
_cell.length_b   1.000
_cell.length_c   1.000
_cell.angle_alpha   90.00
_cell.angle_beta   90.00
_cell.angle_gamma   90.00
#
_symmetry.space_group_name_H-M   'P 1'
#
loop_
_entity.id
_entity.type
_entity.pdbx_description
1 polymer ?
#
loop_
_entity_poly.entity_id
_entity_poly.type
_entity_poly.pdbx_seq_one_letter_code
_entity_poly.pdbx_strand_id
1 'polypeptide(L)' 'MKIKGSSRIHEGDIGSLQALLEDGPVKKCFIVCLEKQPRQLTKNIEAVPWQMFIERLWYGEFE' A
#
# COMPACT_ATOMS: atom_id res chain seq x y z
N MET A 1 -2.01 8.87 5.57
CA MET A 1 -1.47 7.84 4.64
C MET A 1 -0.24 7.22 5.27
N LYS A 2 -0.06 5.89 5.21
CA LYS A 2 1.16 5.22 5.72
C LYS A 2 1.82 4.47 4.56
N ILE A 3 3.14 4.66 4.40
CA ILE A 3 3.92 4.13 3.27
C ILE A 3 4.98 3.21 3.85
N LYS A 4 5.05 1.96 3.37
CA LYS A 4 6.10 1.00 3.72
C LYS A 4 6.72 0.50 2.41
N GLY A 5 8.05 0.59 2.30
CA GLY A 5 8.82 0.06 1.19
C GLY A 5 9.51 -1.24 1.60
N SER A 6 9.24 -2.35 0.92
CA SER A 6 9.94 -3.62 1.14
C SER A 6 10.05 -4.40 -0.17
N SER A 7 11.16 -5.13 -0.33
CA SER A 7 11.42 -6.00 -1.50
C SER A 7 10.55 -7.26 -1.52
N ARG A 8 9.98 -7.67 -0.37
CA ARG A 8 9.07 -8.82 -0.25
C ARG A 8 8.07 -8.58 0.88
N ILE A 9 6.80 -8.46 0.52
CA ILE A 9 5.69 -8.36 1.48
C ILE A 9 5.46 -9.76 2.07
N HIS A 10 5.60 -9.92 3.38
CA HIS A 10 5.24 -11.17 4.06
C HIS A 10 3.82 -11.05 4.64
N GLU A 11 3.06 -12.14 4.72
CA GLU A 11 1.69 -12.12 5.27
C GLU A 11 1.61 -11.53 6.69
N GLY A 12 2.66 -11.66 7.49
CA GLY A 12 2.77 -11.02 8.80
C GLY A 12 2.73 -9.49 8.77
N ASP A 13 3.17 -8.85 7.67
CA ASP A 13 3.07 -7.39 7.49
C ASP A 13 1.62 -6.95 7.25
N ILE A 14 0.80 -7.82 6.67
CA ILE A 14 -0.60 -7.56 6.33
C ILE A 14 -1.43 -7.49 7.60
N GLY A 15 -1.14 -8.33 8.61
CA GLY A 15 -1.85 -8.34 9.89
C GLY A 15 -1.73 -7.01 10.65
N SER A 16 -0.54 -6.40 10.67
CA SER A 16 -0.35 -5.08 11.29
C SER A 16 -1.04 -3.96 10.52
N LEU A 17 -1.15 -4.08 9.19
CA LEU A 17 -1.87 -3.13 8.34
C LEU A 17 -3.39 -3.27 8.48
N GLN A 18 -3.91 -4.49 8.65
CA GLN A 18 -5.32 -4.73 8.91
C GLN A 18 -5.77 -4.18 10.26
N ALA A 19 -5.00 -4.44 11.33
CA ALA A 19 -5.31 -3.85 12.65
C ALA A 19 -5.35 -2.31 12.57
N LEU A 20 -4.46 -1.70 11.78
CA LEU A 20 -4.42 -0.24 11.59
C LEU A 20 -5.56 0.30 10.72
N LEU A 21 -6.12 -0.52 9.84
CA LEU A 21 -7.33 -0.22 9.06
C LEU A 21 -8.60 -0.32 9.92
N GLU A 22 -8.65 -1.27 10.86
CA GLU A 22 -9.80 -1.46 11.76
C GLU A 22 -9.86 -0.38 12.86
N ASP A 23 -8.71 0.03 13.41
CA ASP A 23 -8.64 0.94 14.56
C ASP A 23 -8.40 2.42 14.18
N GLY A 24 -8.06 2.71 12.91
CA GLY A 24 -7.55 4.02 12.50
C GLY A 24 -8.44 4.80 11.50
N PRO A 25 -8.26 6.13 11.37
CA PRO A 25 -9.01 6.98 10.42
C PRO A 25 -8.64 6.78 8.94
N VAL A 26 -7.89 5.72 8.62
CA VAL A 26 -7.21 5.56 7.34
C VAL A 26 -8.13 4.85 6.35
N LYS A 27 -8.65 5.57 5.36
CA LYS A 27 -9.64 5.04 4.40
C LYS A 27 -9.06 4.13 3.31
N LYS A 28 -7.75 4.19 3.06
CA LYS A 28 -7.05 3.38 2.06
C LYS A 28 -5.63 3.04 2.53
N CYS A 29 -5.24 1.78 2.36
CA CYS A 29 -3.88 1.31 2.63
C CYS A 29 -3.26 0.77 1.34
N PHE A 30 -2.06 1.23 1.03
CA PHE A 30 -1.29 0.72 -0.10
C PHE A 30 0.14 0.44 0.39
N ILE A 31 0.76 -0.58 -0.16
CA ILE A 31 2.16 -0.88 0.09
C ILE A 31 2.96 -0.56 -1.16
N VAL A 32 4.09 0.12 -1.00
CA VAL A 32 4.94 0.45 -2.14
C VAL A 32 5.98 -0.64 -2.30
N CYS A 33 6.03 -1.27 -3.47
CA CYS A 33 6.96 -2.35 -3.77
C CYS A 33 7.93 -1.99 -4.92
N LEU A 34 9.01 -2.75 -5.03
CA LEU A 34 9.99 -2.64 -6.13
C LEU A 34 9.65 -3.57 -7.32
N GLU A 35 8.52 -4.27 -7.25
CA GLU A 35 8.02 -5.10 -8.34
C GLU A 35 7.57 -4.22 -9.52
N LYS A 36 7.55 -4.80 -10.73
CA LYS A 36 7.16 -4.06 -11.94
C LYS A 36 5.65 -3.99 -12.16
N GLN A 37 4.87 -4.79 -11.43
CA GLN A 37 3.43 -4.87 -11.60
C GLN A 37 2.71 -4.70 -10.26
N PRO A 38 1.58 -3.97 -10.22
CA PRO A 38 0.75 -3.89 -9.04
C PRO A 38 0.12 -5.24 -8.74
N ARG A 39 -0.10 -5.50 -7.45
CA ARG A 39 -0.70 -6.74 -6.97
C ARG A 39 -1.70 -6.45 -5.88
N GLN A 40 -2.92 -6.97 -6.02
CA GLN A 40 -3.89 -6.94 -4.94
C GLN A 40 -3.48 -7.96 -3.86
N LEU A 41 -3.28 -7.49 -2.62
CA LEU A 41 -2.95 -8.36 -1.50
C LEU A 41 -4.20 -8.75 -0.72
N THR A 42 -5.07 -7.78 -0.43
CA THR A 42 -6.39 -8.00 0.18
C THR A 42 -7.42 -7.05 -0.42
N LYS A 43 -8.69 -7.17 -0.03
CA LYS A 43 -9.79 -6.31 -0.52
C LYS A 43 -9.53 -4.82 -0.30
N ASN A 44 -8.74 -4.47 0.71
CA ASN A 44 -8.46 -3.09 1.13
C ASN A 44 -6.96 -2.71 1.05
N ILE A 45 -6.10 -3.65 0.65
CA ILE A 45 -4.64 -3.45 0.58
C ILE A 45 -4.12 -3.84 -0.81
N GLU A 46 -3.55 -2.86 -1.50
CA GLU A 46 -2.89 -3.01 -2.80
C GLU A 46 -1.38 -2.83 -2.63
N ALA A 47 -0.58 -3.66 -3.31
CA ALA A 47 0.84 -3.41 -3.52
C ALA A 47 1.04 -2.68 -4.85
N VAL A 48 1.68 -1.51 -4.82
CA VAL A 48 1.86 -0.62 -5.97
C VAL A 48 3.36 -0.43 -6.23
N PRO A 49 3.85 -0.58 -7.47
CA PRO A 49 5.22 -0.25 -7.83
C PRO A 49 5.57 1.19 -7.48
N TRP A 50 6.77 1.43 -6.95
CA TRP A 50 7.19 2.77 -6.53
C TRP A 50 7.07 3.83 -7.63
N GLN A 51 7.34 3.47 -8.89
CA GLN A 51 7.21 4.40 -10.02
C GLN A 51 5.75 4.83 -10.21
N MET A 52 4.82 3.86 -10.23
CA MET A 52 3.38 4.14 -10.32
C MET A 52 2.89 4.93 -9.11
N PHE A 53 3.39 4.61 -7.92
CA PHE A 53 3.04 5.32 -6.71
C PHE A 53 3.38 6.81 -6.80
N ILE A 54 4.60 7.13 -7.24
CA ILE A 54 5.07 8.51 -7.40
C ILE A 54 4.28 9.25 -8.49
N GLU A 55 3.97 8.59 -9.61
CA GLU A 55 3.09 9.17 -10.64
C GLU A 55 1.71 9.49 -10.08
N ARG A 56 1.05 8.53 -9.43
CA ARG A 56 -0.28 8.71 -8.81
C ARG A 56 -0.25 9.84 -7.76
N LEU A 57 0.85 9.94 -7.00
CA LEU A 57 1.04 11.00 -6.01
C LEU A 57 1.18 12.38 -6.64
N TRP A 58 1.93 12.50 -7.74
CA TRP A 58 2.03 13.77 -8.48
C TRP A 58 0.74 14.15 -9.22
N TYR A 59 -0.07 13.18 -9.61
CA TYR A 59 -1.40 13.42 -10.19
C TYR A 59 -2.48 13.77 -9.16
N GLY A 60 -2.17 13.74 -7.86
CA GLY A 60 -3.14 14.06 -6.81
C GLY A 60 -4.18 12.96 -6.56
N GLU A 61 -3.93 11.70 -6.96
CA GLU A 61 -4.89 10.59 -6.74
C GLU A 61 -5.14 10.27 -5.25
N PHE A 62 -4.33 10.81 -4.35
CA PHE A 62 -4.39 10.56 -2.91
C PHE A 62 -4.84 11.77 -2.07
N GLU A 63 -5.33 12.83 -2.71
CA GLU A 63 -5.89 14.02 -2.05
C GLU A 63 -7.36 13.83 -1.60
#